data_AF-A0A517MDC2-F1
#
_entry.id   AF-A0A517MDC2-F1
#
_cell.length_a   1.000
_cell.length_b   1.000
_cell.length_c   1.000
_cell.angle_alpha   90.00
_cell.angle_beta   90.00
_cell.angle_gamma   90.00
#
_symmetry.space_group_name_H-M   'P 1'
#
loop_
_entity.id
_entity.type
_entity.pdbx_description
1 polymer ?
#
loop_
_entity_poly.entity_id
_entity_poly.type
_entity_poly.pdbx_seq_one_letter_code
_entity_poly.pdbx_strand_id
1 'polypeptide(L)'
;MVRFRLRKLSIDYLFAYCVLIVCSAIVLPSGSWAAEPDVTPATEPAAEESPSPQGPLLTAQMIRIEGMITPLSGAIWLRKFDEAVAKNPDMIILHIDSPGGYLSTTMELIDRLQKTKDIQTVAYIDNEAISGAALTALATDRIVIASSARFGDAGAIVAGSDSAFRYVDAKARSVFVAQVRAIAEASGRSPALAEAMVDKDVTVFEGTHKTDGKRAFFTTDEWESIPDSDEWTKGKPVFEAKENRFLTLNGRRAVELGVANDAAEDLDELATLLDIESPIPTIRPDRWDAAVVVLNHPLVTALLLIVGFGALLFELSAPGIGIGAFLSTLCFTTFFWSRFLGGTSGWLEVLLFVLGLTFIGLEFFVIPGFGIAGVGGIAMLLVSLVMASQHFFIPENSFDWQHLGVSVGTVVMSLLACAVLGIFMLTYSENMPGPLGRFALKPPSAEDLSVASIAASTPEAPGWSIVQVGDLGQSVSALRPSGKAQFGEQFVDVVTEGDFIDPDQSLKIIKKSGTRVVVRSV
;
A
#
# COMPACT_ATOMS: atom_id res chain seq x y z
N MET A 1 -38.79 -23.78 14.66
CA MET A 1 -37.59 -23.77 15.54
C MET A 1 -36.26 -24.10 14.83
N VAL A 2 -36.22 -24.39 13.50
CA VAL A 2 -34.99 -24.77 12.78
C VAL A 2 -34.36 -23.62 11.95
N ARG A 3 -35.12 -22.57 11.59
CA ARG A 3 -34.62 -21.44 10.78
C ARG A 3 -33.79 -20.38 11.54
N PHE A 4 -33.77 -20.41 12.87
CA PHE A 4 -33.06 -19.40 13.70
C PHE A 4 -31.63 -19.81 14.08
N ARG A 5 -31.23 -21.07 13.84
CA ARG A 5 -29.87 -21.56 14.15
C ARG A 5 -28.85 -21.30 13.04
N LEU A 6 -29.28 -21.01 11.80
CA LEU A 6 -28.40 -20.79 10.65
C LEU A 6 -27.89 -19.34 10.53
N ARG A 7 -28.55 -18.34 11.14
CA ARG A 7 -28.08 -16.94 11.17
C ARG A 7 -27.08 -16.63 12.30
N LYS A 8 -27.06 -17.47 13.34
CA LYS A 8 -26.12 -17.37 14.46
C LYS A 8 -24.70 -17.79 14.10
N LEU A 9 -24.55 -18.50 12.99
CA LEU A 9 -23.29 -19.09 12.55
C LEU A 9 -22.56 -18.25 11.49
N SER A 10 -23.12 -17.12 11.01
CA SER A 10 -22.53 -16.38 9.89
C SER A 10 -21.74 -15.13 10.29
N ILE A 11 -22.06 -14.48 11.43
CA ILE A 11 -21.46 -13.18 11.81
C ILE A 11 -20.19 -13.37 12.64
N ASP A 12 -20.21 -14.27 13.63
CA ASP A 12 -19.02 -14.62 14.41
C ASP A 12 -17.95 -15.28 13.51
N TYR A 13 -18.39 -16.02 12.49
CA TYR A 13 -17.51 -16.58 11.48
C TYR A 13 -17.01 -15.56 10.48
N LEU A 14 -17.73 -14.47 10.19
CA LEU A 14 -17.26 -13.42 9.28
C LEU A 14 -16.17 -12.56 9.93
N PHE A 15 -16.33 -12.22 11.21
CA PHE A 15 -15.30 -11.50 11.97
C PHE A 15 -14.08 -12.40 12.22
N ALA A 16 -14.31 -13.68 12.57
CA ALA A 16 -13.24 -14.66 12.64
C ALA A 16 -12.60 -14.95 11.28
N TYR A 17 -13.34 -14.94 10.15
CA TYR A 17 -12.80 -15.09 8.81
C TYR A 17 -11.98 -13.87 8.39
N CYS A 18 -12.39 -12.64 8.72
CA CYS A 18 -11.61 -11.45 8.40
C CYS A 18 -10.30 -11.40 9.20
N VAL A 19 -10.34 -11.75 10.49
CA VAL A 19 -9.14 -11.90 11.32
C VAL A 19 -8.29 -13.09 10.85
N LEU A 20 -8.90 -14.21 10.48
CA LEU A 20 -8.21 -15.36 9.87
C LEU A 20 -7.66 -15.04 8.49
N ILE A 21 -8.25 -14.17 7.68
CA ILE A 21 -7.73 -13.76 6.36
C ILE A 21 -6.53 -12.84 6.54
N VAL A 22 -6.57 -11.90 7.50
CA VAL A 22 -5.44 -11.04 7.85
C VAL A 22 -4.31 -11.87 8.49
N CYS A 23 -4.63 -12.83 9.35
CA CYS A 23 -3.64 -13.75 9.93
C CYS A 23 -3.20 -14.87 8.97
N SER A 24 -4.03 -15.32 8.03
CA SER A 24 -3.67 -16.33 7.02
C SER A 24 -2.91 -15.69 5.88
N ALA A 25 -3.12 -14.41 5.54
CA ALA A 25 -2.20 -13.70 4.64
C ALA A 25 -0.76 -13.67 5.21
N ILE A 26 -0.60 -13.80 6.53
CA ILE A 26 0.68 -13.94 7.24
C ILE A 26 1.08 -15.44 7.41
N VAL A 27 0.10 -16.35 7.38
CA VAL A 27 0.26 -17.81 7.54
C VAL A 27 -0.60 -18.54 6.50
N LEU A 28 -0.20 -18.53 5.22
CA LEU A 28 -0.79 -19.42 4.23
C LEU A 28 0.03 -20.72 4.19
N PRO A 29 -0.61 -21.90 4.03
CA PRO A 29 0.06 -23.18 4.02
C PRO A 29 0.99 -23.29 2.82
N SER A 30 2.02 -24.10 2.95
CA SER A 30 2.82 -24.66 1.86
C SER A 30 1.91 -25.33 0.82
N GLY A 31 1.36 -24.54 -0.10
CA GLY A 31 0.73 -25.02 -1.31
C GLY A 31 1.84 -25.56 -2.19
N SER A 32 1.97 -26.88 -2.21
CA SER A 32 2.72 -27.62 -3.21
C SER A 32 2.14 -27.26 -4.58
N TRP A 33 2.74 -26.28 -5.23
CA TRP A 33 2.77 -26.20 -6.69
C TRP A 33 3.21 -27.57 -7.18
N ALA A 34 2.42 -28.17 -8.07
CA ALA A 34 2.66 -29.49 -8.61
C ALA A 34 4.10 -29.58 -9.13
N ALA A 35 4.92 -30.40 -8.48
CA ALA A 35 6.13 -30.92 -9.12
C ALA A 35 5.65 -31.67 -10.37
N GLU A 36 6.15 -31.27 -11.54
CA GLU A 36 6.06 -32.10 -12.73
C GLU A 36 6.63 -33.48 -12.39
N PRO A 37 6.03 -34.58 -12.91
CA PRO A 37 6.51 -35.92 -12.60
C PRO A 37 7.95 -36.05 -13.08
N ASP A 38 8.80 -36.54 -12.17
CA ASP A 38 10.18 -36.94 -12.42
C ASP A 38 10.21 -37.99 -13.54
N VAL A 39 10.45 -37.53 -14.78
CA VAL A 39 10.71 -38.40 -15.91
C VAL A 39 12.15 -38.83 -15.79
N THR A 40 12.35 -40.04 -15.27
CA THR A 40 13.62 -40.77 -15.40
C THR A 40 14.07 -40.73 -16.85
N PRO A 41 15.27 -40.22 -17.17
CA PRO A 41 15.72 -40.21 -18.55
C PRO A 41 15.96 -41.64 -19.00
N ALA A 42 15.26 -42.05 -20.05
CA ALA A 42 15.63 -43.22 -20.82
C ALA A 42 17.01 -42.97 -21.43
N THR A 43 17.89 -43.95 -21.27
CA THR A 43 19.23 -43.97 -21.87
C THR A 43 19.11 -43.98 -23.39
N GLU A 44 19.40 -42.84 -24.03
CA GLU A 44 19.67 -42.75 -25.46
C GLU A 44 21.13 -42.37 -25.72
N PRO A 45 21.69 -42.80 -26.87
CA PRO A 45 23.11 -43.07 -27.03
C PRO A 45 23.96 -41.81 -27.22
N ALA A 46 25.25 -41.99 -26.95
CA ALA A 46 26.31 -40.99 -26.96
C ALA A 46 26.19 -39.92 -28.06
N ALA A 47 26.17 -38.67 -27.62
CA ALA A 47 26.32 -37.48 -28.43
C ALA A 47 27.67 -37.49 -29.18
N GLU A 48 27.64 -37.08 -30.45
CA GLU A 48 28.84 -36.61 -31.13
C GLU A 48 29.32 -35.32 -30.45
N GLU A 49 30.58 -35.32 -30.01
CA GLU A 49 31.24 -34.20 -29.36
C GLU A 49 31.37 -33.01 -30.32
N SER A 50 30.56 -31.98 -30.09
CA SER A 50 30.81 -30.62 -30.56
C SER A 50 31.99 -30.00 -29.81
N PRO A 51 32.83 -29.17 -30.45
CA PRO A 51 34.06 -28.67 -29.83
C PRO A 51 33.75 -27.78 -28.62
N SER A 52 34.39 -28.09 -27.50
CA SER A 52 34.33 -27.36 -26.23
C SER A 52 34.75 -25.88 -26.36
N PRO A 53 33.99 -24.92 -25.82
CA PRO A 53 34.46 -23.54 -25.67
C PRO A 53 35.59 -23.47 -24.63
N GLN A 54 36.53 -22.57 -24.90
CA GLN A 54 37.76 -22.35 -24.14
C GLN A 54 37.52 -21.25 -23.09
N GLY A 55 37.44 -21.62 -21.81
CA GLY A 55 37.36 -20.68 -20.67
C GLY A 55 36.34 -21.13 -19.62
N PRO A 56 36.40 -20.63 -18.37
CA PRO A 56 35.29 -20.77 -17.44
C PRO A 56 34.10 -19.91 -17.93
N LEU A 57 32.89 -20.50 -17.94
CA LEU A 57 31.65 -19.82 -18.35
C LEU A 57 31.37 -18.62 -17.44
N LEU A 58 30.71 -17.60 -18.01
CA LEU A 58 30.27 -16.41 -17.29
C LEU A 58 29.07 -16.72 -16.38
N THR A 59 29.04 -16.11 -15.21
CA THR A 59 27.92 -16.23 -14.28
C THR A 59 26.83 -15.20 -14.61
N ALA A 60 25.57 -15.64 -14.64
CA ALA A 60 24.43 -14.79 -14.93
C ALA A 60 23.33 -14.90 -13.88
N GLN A 61 22.58 -13.81 -13.68
CA GLN A 61 21.29 -13.82 -12.96
C GLN A 61 20.21 -13.25 -13.87
N MET A 62 19.08 -13.94 -13.95
CA MET A 62 17.94 -13.50 -14.75
C MET A 62 16.84 -12.90 -13.88
N ILE A 63 16.24 -11.80 -14.35
CA ILE A 63 15.06 -11.16 -13.77
C ILE A 63 14.01 -11.06 -14.88
N ARG A 64 12.77 -11.45 -14.57
CA ARG A 64 11.65 -11.40 -15.52
C ARG A 64 10.86 -10.11 -15.35
N ILE A 65 10.80 -9.30 -16.40
CA ILE A 65 10.02 -8.06 -16.53
C ILE A 65 8.82 -8.38 -17.41
N GLU A 66 7.71 -8.78 -16.78
CA GLU A 66 6.53 -9.27 -17.47
C GLU A 66 5.28 -8.43 -17.20
N GLY A 67 4.50 -8.23 -18.27
CA GLY A 67 3.27 -7.46 -18.20
C GLY A 67 3.51 -5.96 -18.02
N MET A 68 2.51 -5.24 -17.51
CA MET A 68 2.57 -3.79 -17.44
C MET A 68 3.61 -3.30 -16.42
N ILE A 69 4.40 -2.28 -16.80
CA ILE A 69 5.32 -1.58 -15.91
C ILE A 69 4.50 -0.64 -15.02
N THR A 70 4.22 -1.07 -13.80
CA THR A 70 3.46 -0.31 -12.79
C THR A 70 4.37 0.05 -11.62
N PRO A 71 4.03 1.02 -10.75
CA PRO A 71 4.81 1.31 -9.56
C PRO A 71 5.08 0.07 -8.69
N LEU A 72 4.08 -0.81 -8.56
CA LEU A 72 4.20 -2.06 -7.79
C LEU A 72 5.16 -3.07 -8.44
N SER A 73 4.99 -3.36 -9.73
CA SER A 73 5.88 -4.30 -10.43
C SER A 73 7.30 -3.75 -10.55
N GLY A 74 7.45 -2.46 -10.83
CA GLY A 74 8.75 -1.76 -10.85
C GLY A 74 9.47 -1.81 -9.51
N ALA A 75 8.79 -1.55 -8.39
CA ALA A 75 9.40 -1.64 -7.05
C ALA A 75 9.88 -3.06 -6.74
N ILE A 76 9.14 -4.10 -7.16
CA ILE A 76 9.56 -5.50 -7.03
C ILE A 76 10.80 -5.74 -7.90
N TRP A 77 10.77 -5.36 -9.18
CA TRP A 77 11.90 -5.58 -10.09
C TRP A 77 13.17 -4.86 -9.66
N LEU A 78 13.07 -3.64 -9.13
CA LEU A 78 14.21 -2.91 -8.57
C LEU A 78 14.83 -3.65 -7.39
N ARG A 79 14.03 -4.15 -6.46
CA ARG A 79 14.54 -4.99 -5.35
C ARG A 79 15.19 -6.27 -5.86
N LYS A 80 14.57 -6.95 -6.84
CA LYS A 80 15.14 -8.17 -7.44
C LYS A 80 16.43 -7.88 -8.20
N PHE A 81 16.53 -6.70 -8.80
CA PHE A 81 17.76 -6.20 -9.42
C PHE A 81 18.84 -5.98 -8.37
N ASP A 82 18.53 -5.35 -7.23
CA ASP A 82 19.47 -5.19 -6.13
C ASP A 82 19.90 -6.54 -5.53
N GLU A 83 18.98 -7.49 -5.37
CA GLU A 83 19.29 -8.86 -4.98
C GLU A 83 20.21 -9.57 -6.00
N ALA A 84 20.02 -9.31 -7.30
CA ALA A 84 20.87 -9.84 -8.36
C ALA A 84 22.28 -9.27 -8.29
N VAL A 85 22.38 -7.95 -8.16
CA VAL A 85 23.66 -7.24 -8.00
C VAL A 85 24.40 -7.71 -6.76
N ALA A 86 23.70 -7.96 -5.65
CA ALA A 86 24.30 -8.46 -4.41
C ALA A 86 24.93 -9.86 -4.54
N LYS A 87 24.55 -10.65 -5.55
CA LYS A 87 25.20 -11.94 -5.87
C LYS A 87 26.49 -11.76 -6.68
N ASN A 88 26.79 -10.55 -7.15
CA ASN A 88 27.96 -10.20 -7.95
C ASN A 88 28.17 -11.11 -9.18
N PRO A 89 27.16 -11.28 -10.06
CA PRO A 89 27.32 -12.01 -11.30
C PRO A 89 28.13 -11.20 -12.31
N ASP A 90 28.69 -11.87 -13.32
CA ASP A 90 29.30 -11.18 -14.48
C ASP A 90 28.23 -10.45 -15.31
N MET A 91 27.00 -10.98 -15.30
CA MET A 91 25.89 -10.49 -16.11
C MET A 91 24.54 -10.55 -15.40
N ILE A 92 23.68 -9.55 -15.66
CA ILE A 92 22.25 -9.57 -15.32
C ILE A 92 21.45 -9.56 -16.61
N ILE A 93 20.59 -10.58 -16.77
CA ILE A 93 19.68 -10.73 -17.91
C ILE A 93 18.29 -10.26 -17.49
N LEU A 94 17.79 -9.21 -18.16
CA LEU A 94 16.40 -8.80 -18.09
C LEU A 94 15.63 -9.54 -19.18
N HIS A 95 14.86 -10.55 -18.80
CA HIS A 95 13.89 -11.16 -19.71
C HIS A 95 12.66 -10.26 -19.78
N ILE A 96 12.44 -9.60 -20.92
CA ILE A 96 11.41 -8.57 -21.09
C ILE A 96 10.30 -9.09 -22.00
N ASP A 97 9.10 -9.18 -21.43
CA ASP A 97 7.84 -9.43 -22.13
C ASP A 97 6.80 -8.43 -21.63
N SER A 98 6.78 -7.22 -22.23
CA SER A 98 5.99 -6.12 -21.70
C SER A 98 5.49 -5.15 -22.77
N PRO A 99 4.20 -4.74 -22.69
CA PRO A 99 3.64 -3.68 -23.52
C PRO A 99 4.03 -2.27 -23.03
N GLY A 100 4.84 -2.15 -21.97
CA GLY A 100 5.21 -0.91 -21.31
C GLY A 100 4.31 -0.53 -20.14
N GLY A 101 4.27 0.76 -19.79
CA GLY A 101 3.51 1.25 -18.64
C GLY A 101 3.89 2.67 -18.23
N TYR A 102 4.03 2.89 -16.93
CA TYR A 102 4.25 4.22 -16.36
C TYR A 102 5.64 4.75 -16.71
N LEU A 103 5.69 5.97 -17.27
CA LEU A 103 6.95 6.62 -17.67
C LEU A 103 7.87 6.87 -16.46
N SER A 104 7.31 7.27 -15.31
CA SER A 104 8.10 7.50 -14.08
C SER A 104 8.83 6.24 -13.63
N THR A 105 8.12 5.12 -13.53
CA THR A 105 8.71 3.81 -13.15
C THR A 105 9.69 3.31 -14.20
N THR A 106 9.41 3.53 -15.49
CA THR A 106 10.35 3.21 -16.57
C THR A 106 11.67 3.96 -16.39
N MET A 107 11.61 5.26 -16.11
CA MET A 107 12.81 6.07 -15.90
C MET A 107 13.59 5.67 -14.64
N GLU A 108 12.91 5.21 -13.59
CA GLU A 108 13.55 4.66 -12.39
C GLU A 108 14.34 3.37 -12.70
N LEU A 109 13.77 2.47 -13.51
CA LEU A 109 14.47 1.26 -13.99
C LEU A 109 15.70 1.62 -14.82
N ILE A 110 15.56 2.56 -15.76
CA ILE A 110 16.66 3.03 -16.62
C ILE A 110 17.78 3.67 -15.80
N ASP A 111 17.45 4.54 -14.84
CA ASP A 111 18.43 5.16 -13.95
C ASP A 111 19.18 4.11 -13.12
N ARG A 112 18.46 3.10 -12.61
CA ARG A 112 19.08 1.98 -11.88
C ARG A 112 20.03 1.16 -12.77
N LEU A 113 19.67 0.94 -14.03
CA LEU A 113 20.52 0.25 -15.01
C LEU A 113 21.79 1.04 -15.31
N GLN A 114 21.67 2.31 -15.67
CA GLN A 114 22.82 3.17 -16.00
C GLN A 114 23.80 3.38 -14.84
N LYS A 115 23.32 3.28 -13.58
CA LYS A 115 24.17 3.32 -12.38
C LYS A 115 24.93 2.02 -12.13
N THR A 116 24.61 0.93 -12.82
CA THR A 116 25.30 -0.35 -12.71
C THR A 116 26.44 -0.40 -13.72
N LYS A 117 27.69 -0.22 -13.26
CA LYS A 117 28.85 -0.14 -14.16
C LYS A 117 29.72 -1.40 -14.22
N ASP A 118 29.64 -2.23 -13.19
CA ASP A 118 30.56 -3.36 -13.00
C ASP A 118 29.94 -4.71 -13.41
N ILE A 119 28.67 -4.71 -13.84
CA ILE A 119 27.92 -5.90 -14.23
C ILE A 119 27.31 -5.63 -15.60
N GLN A 120 27.52 -6.54 -16.56
CA GLN A 120 26.93 -6.40 -17.88
C GLN A 120 25.41 -6.62 -17.82
N THR A 121 24.65 -5.70 -18.38
CA THR A 121 23.19 -5.82 -18.47
C THR A 121 22.75 -6.24 -19.86
N VAL A 122 21.90 -7.25 -19.94
CA VAL A 122 21.38 -7.79 -21.21
C VAL A 122 19.87 -7.81 -21.19
N ALA A 123 19.21 -7.15 -22.13
CA ALA A 123 17.80 -7.36 -22.40
C ALA A 123 17.62 -8.56 -23.33
N TYR A 124 16.87 -9.57 -22.89
CA TYR A 124 16.40 -10.67 -23.73
C TYR A 124 14.91 -10.52 -23.99
N ILE A 125 14.50 -10.49 -25.27
CA ILE A 125 13.12 -10.26 -25.68
C ILE A 125 12.69 -11.39 -26.61
N ASP A 126 11.81 -12.28 -26.16
CA ASP A 126 11.26 -13.39 -26.94
C ASP A 126 9.84 -13.13 -27.49
N ASN A 127 9.08 -12.23 -26.86
CA ASN A 127 7.74 -11.85 -27.29
C ASN A 127 7.61 -10.36 -27.65
N GLU A 128 7.60 -9.45 -26.67
CA GLU A 128 7.52 -8.03 -26.94
C GLU A 128 8.21 -7.13 -25.90
N ALA A 129 8.80 -6.03 -26.36
CA ALA A 129 9.18 -4.91 -25.51
C ALA A 129 8.75 -3.61 -26.20
N ILE A 130 7.59 -3.11 -25.79
CA ILE A 130 6.92 -1.93 -26.36
C ILE A 130 6.86 -0.81 -25.33
N SER A 131 6.80 0.44 -25.80
CA SER A 131 6.67 1.60 -24.93
C SER A 131 7.78 1.69 -23.88
N GLY A 132 7.45 1.86 -22.61
CA GLY A 132 8.44 1.91 -21.53
C GLY A 132 9.36 0.69 -21.46
N ALA A 133 8.90 -0.48 -21.91
CA ALA A 133 9.74 -1.68 -21.97
C ALA A 133 10.81 -1.58 -23.06
N ALA A 134 10.48 -0.95 -24.20
CA ALA A 134 11.46 -0.68 -25.25
C ALA A 134 12.57 0.25 -24.75
N LEU A 135 12.21 1.29 -24.01
CA LEU A 135 13.17 2.23 -23.40
C LEU A 135 14.05 1.56 -22.35
N THR A 136 13.46 0.67 -21.54
CA THR A 136 14.20 -0.13 -20.54
C THR A 136 15.24 -1.02 -21.23
N ALA A 137 14.87 -1.68 -22.33
CA ALA A 137 15.80 -2.48 -23.13
C ALA A 137 16.90 -1.61 -23.77
N LEU A 138 16.56 -0.44 -24.32
CA LEU A 138 17.54 0.52 -24.87
C LEU A 138 18.55 1.04 -23.85
N ALA A 139 18.27 0.91 -22.55
CA ALA A 139 19.20 1.30 -21.49
C ALA A 139 20.19 0.19 -21.09
N THR A 140 20.00 -1.06 -21.55
CA THR A 140 20.90 -2.18 -21.26
C THR A 140 22.15 -2.15 -22.13
N ASP A 141 23.23 -2.85 -21.75
CA ASP A 141 24.47 -2.90 -22.56
C ASP A 141 24.30 -3.72 -23.84
N ARG A 142 23.50 -4.79 -23.81
CA ARG A 142 23.17 -5.61 -24.99
C ARG A 142 21.69 -5.93 -25.06
N ILE A 143 21.14 -5.97 -26.27
CA ILE A 143 19.80 -6.48 -26.56
C ILE A 143 19.94 -7.73 -27.42
N VAL A 144 19.38 -8.84 -26.94
CA VAL A 144 19.19 -10.09 -27.68
C VAL A 144 17.70 -10.30 -27.89
N ILE A 145 17.28 -10.60 -29.12
CA ILE A 145 15.86 -10.62 -29.48
C ILE A 145 15.50 -11.79 -30.39
N ALA A 146 14.40 -12.49 -30.09
CA ALA A 146 13.88 -13.56 -30.97
C ALA A 146 13.35 -12.98 -32.28
N SER A 147 13.48 -13.69 -33.40
CA SER A 147 13.20 -13.16 -34.74
C SER A 147 11.78 -12.60 -34.90
N SER A 148 10.80 -13.22 -34.24
CA SER A 148 9.38 -12.82 -34.29
C SER A 148 8.98 -11.78 -33.25
N ALA A 149 9.83 -11.48 -32.27
CA ALA A 149 9.50 -10.57 -31.18
C ALA A 149 9.29 -9.13 -31.68
N ARG A 150 8.52 -8.33 -30.94
CA ARG A 150 8.21 -6.93 -31.28
C ARG A 150 9.00 -5.94 -30.42
N PHE A 151 9.55 -4.90 -31.03
CA PHE A 151 10.39 -3.92 -30.35
C PHE A 151 10.16 -2.48 -30.80
N GLY A 152 10.08 -1.52 -29.87
CA GLY A 152 9.95 -0.09 -30.14
C GLY A 152 8.60 0.50 -29.75
N ASP A 153 8.05 1.41 -30.56
CA ASP A 153 6.78 2.13 -30.32
C ASP A 153 6.67 2.70 -28.89
N ALA A 154 7.46 3.74 -28.62
CA ALA A 154 7.67 4.32 -27.31
C ALA A 154 7.29 5.79 -27.15
N GLY A 155 6.40 6.28 -28.01
CA GLY A 155 5.80 7.59 -27.86
C GLY A 155 5.10 7.77 -26.51
N ALA A 156 5.39 8.89 -25.83
CA ALA A 156 4.71 9.23 -24.59
C ALA A 156 3.26 9.67 -24.87
N ILE A 157 2.32 9.04 -24.16
CA ILE A 157 0.89 9.34 -24.25
C ILE A 157 0.35 9.79 -22.89
N VAL A 158 -0.65 10.67 -22.94
CA VAL A 158 -1.42 11.13 -21.79
C VAL A 158 -2.88 10.85 -22.04
N ALA A 159 -3.60 10.45 -20.99
CA ALA A 159 -5.05 10.49 -21.04
C ALA A 159 -5.52 11.96 -21.05
N GLY A 160 -6.50 12.29 -21.89
CA GLY A 160 -7.20 13.58 -21.82
C GLY A 160 -8.37 13.54 -20.84
N SER A 161 -8.94 14.72 -20.55
CA SER A 161 -10.12 14.86 -19.67
C SER A 161 -11.36 14.10 -20.15
N ASP A 162 -11.40 13.75 -21.43
CA ASP A 162 -12.44 12.95 -22.09
C ASP A 162 -12.09 11.45 -22.15
N SER A 163 -11.07 11.00 -21.40
CA SER A 163 -10.55 9.63 -21.43
C SER A 163 -9.93 9.19 -22.77
N ALA A 164 -9.74 10.11 -23.74
CA ALA A 164 -9.04 9.80 -24.98
C ALA A 164 -7.52 9.94 -24.79
N PHE A 165 -6.77 8.93 -25.21
CA PHE A 165 -5.31 9.00 -25.24
C PHE A 165 -4.83 9.96 -26.32
N ARG A 166 -3.90 10.84 -25.97
CA ARG A 166 -3.26 11.80 -26.87
C ARG A 166 -1.77 11.79 -26.62
N TYR A 167 -1.02 12.23 -27.63
CA TYR A 167 0.40 12.49 -27.45
C TYR A 167 0.62 13.65 -26.49
N VAL A 168 1.73 13.58 -25.76
CA VAL A 168 2.25 14.72 -25.03
C VAL A 168 2.43 15.92 -25.97
N ASP A 169 2.29 17.14 -25.43
CA ASP A 169 2.48 18.34 -26.23
C ASP A 169 3.92 18.42 -26.79
N ALA A 170 4.12 19.23 -27.83
CA ALA A 170 5.39 19.32 -28.53
C ALA A 170 6.58 19.71 -27.63
N LYS A 171 6.36 20.48 -26.55
CA LYS A 171 7.41 20.89 -25.61
C LYS A 171 7.80 19.75 -24.69
N ALA A 172 6.83 19.04 -24.12
CA ALA A 172 7.11 17.85 -23.31
C ALA A 172 7.74 16.74 -24.17
N ARG A 173 7.26 16.57 -25.41
CA ARG A 173 7.83 15.63 -26.38
C ARG A 173 9.29 15.92 -26.69
N SER A 174 9.66 17.17 -26.96
CA SER A 174 11.05 17.50 -27.33
C SER A 174 12.05 17.22 -26.19
N VAL A 175 11.66 17.47 -24.94
CA VAL A 175 12.45 17.12 -23.76
C VAL A 175 12.60 15.59 -23.65
N PHE A 176 11.51 14.86 -23.84
CA PHE A 176 11.51 13.40 -23.78
C PHE A 176 12.37 12.78 -24.90
N VAL A 177 12.28 13.30 -26.13
CA VAL A 177 13.14 12.90 -27.26
C VAL A 177 14.62 13.07 -26.91
N ALA A 178 15.01 14.24 -26.40
CA ALA A 178 16.39 14.50 -26.00
C ALA A 178 16.90 13.51 -24.94
N GLN A 179 16.05 13.15 -23.97
CA GLN A 179 16.38 12.16 -22.95
C GLN A 179 16.57 10.76 -23.55
N VAL A 180 15.68 10.32 -24.44
CA VAL A 180 15.75 9.00 -25.09
C VAL A 180 16.98 8.87 -25.98
N ARG A 181 17.32 9.94 -26.72
CA ARG A 181 18.57 10.00 -27.49
C ARG A 181 19.79 9.83 -26.59
N ALA A 182 19.84 10.54 -25.47
CA ALA A 182 20.94 10.44 -24.51
C ALA A 182 21.06 9.02 -23.90
N ILE A 183 19.93 8.34 -23.64
CA ILE A 183 19.91 6.94 -23.19
C ILE A 183 20.52 6.02 -24.24
N ALA A 184 20.12 6.18 -25.51
CA ALA A 184 20.65 5.38 -26.62
C ALA A 184 22.16 5.63 -26.83
N GLU A 185 22.60 6.88 -26.78
CA GLU A 185 24.02 7.23 -26.90
C GLU A 185 24.85 6.62 -25.77
N ALA A 186 24.36 6.69 -24.52
CA ALA A 186 25.03 6.13 -23.36
C ALA A 186 25.23 4.61 -23.45
N SER A 187 24.33 3.91 -24.17
CA SER A 187 24.39 2.47 -24.40
C SER A 187 24.93 2.08 -25.77
N GLY A 188 25.52 3.03 -26.51
CA GLY A 188 26.18 2.78 -27.80
C GLY A 188 25.22 2.49 -28.96
N ARG A 189 23.94 2.89 -28.86
CA ARG A 189 22.91 2.70 -29.88
C ARG A 189 22.65 3.98 -30.66
N SER A 190 22.04 3.84 -31.84
CA SER A 190 21.69 4.99 -32.69
C SER A 190 20.65 5.90 -32.02
N PRO A 191 20.99 7.17 -31.75
CA PRO A 191 20.02 8.13 -31.22
C PRO A 191 18.91 8.42 -32.23
N ALA A 192 19.20 8.42 -33.54
CA ALA A 192 18.20 8.62 -34.59
C ALA A 192 17.12 7.51 -34.61
N LEU A 193 17.51 6.24 -34.48
CA LEU A 193 16.55 5.13 -34.40
C LEU A 193 15.75 5.17 -33.08
N ALA A 194 16.41 5.49 -31.97
CA ALA A 194 15.73 5.63 -30.68
C ALA A 194 14.73 6.81 -30.69
N GLU A 195 15.09 7.94 -31.30
CA GLU A 195 14.19 9.07 -31.52
C GLU A 195 12.97 8.66 -32.34
N ALA A 196 13.14 7.89 -33.42
CA ALA A 196 12.01 7.40 -34.21
C ALA A 196 11.07 6.47 -33.45
N MET A 197 11.50 5.86 -32.33
CA MET A 197 10.59 5.11 -31.46
C MET A 197 9.67 6.03 -30.67
N VAL A 198 10.06 7.28 -30.40
CA VAL A 198 9.35 8.20 -29.50
C VAL A 198 8.81 9.46 -30.16
N ASP A 199 9.27 9.77 -31.37
CA ASP A 199 8.72 10.80 -32.24
C ASP A 199 8.25 10.17 -33.55
N LYS A 200 6.94 10.27 -33.81
CA LYS A 200 6.32 9.75 -35.03
C LYS A 200 6.54 10.65 -36.25
N ASP A 201 6.98 11.89 -36.04
CA ASP A 201 7.09 12.90 -37.08
C ASP A 201 8.52 12.93 -37.70
N VAL A 202 9.44 12.11 -37.18
CA VAL A 202 10.81 12.02 -37.69
C VAL A 202 10.93 11.01 -38.82
N THR A 203 11.80 11.30 -39.79
CA THR A 203 12.23 10.32 -40.79
C THR A 203 13.70 10.00 -40.59
N VAL A 204 14.04 8.72 -40.55
CA VAL A 204 15.42 8.24 -40.39
C VAL A 204 15.92 7.65 -41.70
N PHE A 205 17.17 7.97 -42.03
CA PHE A 205 17.87 7.47 -43.20
C PHE A 205 19.16 6.80 -42.78
N GLU A 206 19.57 5.80 -43.55
CA GLU A 206 20.89 5.23 -43.42
C GLU A 206 21.91 6.08 -44.20
N GLY A 207 23.04 6.39 -43.58
CA GLY A 207 24.21 6.98 -44.24
C GLY A 207 25.35 5.97 -44.30
N THR A 208 26.05 5.92 -45.43
CA THR A 208 27.30 5.16 -45.56
C THR A 208 28.47 6.11 -45.75
N HIS A 209 29.45 6.05 -44.86
CA HIS A 209 30.64 6.88 -44.94
C HIS A 209 31.53 6.48 -46.12
N LYS A 210 31.98 7.46 -46.92
CA LYS A 210 32.60 7.21 -48.22
C LYS A 210 33.98 6.57 -48.14
N THR A 211 34.71 6.75 -47.04
CA THR A 211 36.11 6.30 -46.92
C THR A 211 36.25 4.94 -46.25
N ASP A 212 35.54 4.70 -45.15
CA ASP A 212 35.64 3.45 -44.37
C ASP A 212 34.40 2.55 -44.50
N GLY A 213 33.37 2.99 -45.23
CA GLY A 213 32.16 2.21 -45.46
C GLY A 213 31.27 2.02 -44.22
N LYS A 214 31.54 2.73 -43.12
CA LYS A 214 30.72 2.63 -41.90
C LYS A 214 29.30 3.09 -42.16
N ARG A 215 28.36 2.35 -41.58
CA ARG A 215 26.93 2.65 -41.64
C ARG A 215 26.51 3.38 -40.35
N ALA A 216 25.75 4.44 -40.48
CA ALA A 216 25.13 5.15 -39.38
C ALA A 216 23.72 5.59 -39.77
N PHE A 217 22.90 5.96 -38.79
CA PHE A 217 21.54 6.42 -39.02
C PHE A 217 21.40 7.87 -38.60
N PHE A 218 20.70 8.64 -39.42
CA PHE A 218 20.53 10.08 -39.25
C PHE A 218 19.07 10.44 -39.41
N THR A 219 18.58 11.36 -38.57
CA THR A 219 17.32 12.05 -38.82
C THR A 219 17.47 13.06 -39.97
N THR A 220 16.37 13.55 -40.52
CA THR A 220 16.40 14.64 -41.51
C THR A 220 17.16 15.86 -40.97
N ASP A 221 16.86 16.27 -39.74
CA ASP A 221 17.42 17.46 -39.10
C ASP A 221 18.92 17.32 -38.82
N GLU A 222 19.36 16.12 -38.40
CA GLU A 222 20.78 15.81 -38.23
C GLU A 222 21.52 15.90 -39.56
N TRP A 223 20.97 15.30 -40.61
CA TRP A 223 21.60 15.30 -41.94
C TRP A 223 21.84 16.71 -42.47
N GLU A 224 20.91 17.63 -42.20
CA GLU A 224 21.02 19.04 -42.61
C GLU A 224 22.01 19.85 -41.76
N SER A 225 22.33 19.36 -40.55
CA SER A 225 23.14 20.07 -39.56
C SER A 225 24.56 19.55 -39.41
N ILE A 226 24.88 18.37 -39.95
CA ILE A 226 26.22 17.77 -39.85
C ILE A 226 27.19 18.48 -40.80
N PRO A 227 28.31 19.05 -40.29
CA PRO A 227 29.30 19.77 -41.12
C PRO A 227 29.93 18.91 -42.22
N ASP A 228 30.08 17.60 -41.96
CA ASP A 228 30.76 16.65 -42.84
C ASP A 228 29.76 15.79 -43.64
N SER A 229 28.55 16.31 -43.93
CA SER A 229 27.52 15.57 -44.68
C SER A 229 28.02 15.09 -46.05
N ASP A 230 28.98 15.81 -46.63
CA ASP A 230 29.61 15.48 -47.91
C ASP A 230 30.50 14.23 -47.84
N GLU A 231 30.92 13.79 -46.65
CA GLU A 231 31.66 12.55 -46.45
C GLU A 231 30.76 11.31 -46.43
N TRP A 232 29.45 11.51 -46.38
CA TRP A 232 28.45 10.45 -46.30
C TRP A 232 27.66 10.31 -47.61
N THR A 233 27.23 9.08 -47.89
CA THR A 233 26.30 8.78 -48.98
C THR A 233 24.93 8.52 -48.38
N LYS A 234 23.95 9.37 -48.70
CA LYS A 234 22.58 9.23 -48.21
C LYS A 234 21.91 8.01 -48.84
N GLY A 235 21.54 7.05 -48.00
CA GLY A 235 20.78 5.87 -48.36
C GLY A 235 19.28 6.12 -48.41
N LYS A 236 18.51 5.03 -48.52
CA LYS A 236 17.05 5.08 -48.49
C LYS A 236 16.55 5.33 -47.07
N PRO A 237 15.39 6.00 -46.90
CA PRO A 237 14.74 6.08 -45.60
C PRO A 237 14.44 4.68 -45.07
N VAL A 238 14.63 4.51 -43.77
CA VAL A 238 14.19 3.32 -43.04
C VAL A 238 12.67 3.25 -43.18
N PHE A 239 12.16 2.15 -43.73
CA PHE A 239 10.74 2.02 -44.08
C PHE A 239 9.85 2.27 -42.86
N GLU A 240 10.33 1.83 -41.70
CA GLU A 240 9.61 1.84 -40.45
C GLU A 240 9.66 3.16 -39.68
N ALA A 241 10.58 4.05 -40.02
CA ALA A 241 10.78 5.37 -39.41
C ALA A 241 10.42 6.47 -40.43
N LYS A 242 9.12 6.61 -40.68
CA LYS A 242 8.53 7.63 -41.55
C LYS A 242 7.52 8.45 -40.77
N GLU A 243 7.19 9.63 -41.30
CA GLU A 243 6.16 10.50 -40.73
C GLU A 243 4.85 9.75 -40.41
N ASN A 244 4.27 10.13 -39.27
CA ASN A 244 3.02 9.64 -38.71
C ASN A 244 3.00 8.17 -38.26
N ARG A 245 4.15 7.58 -37.93
CA ARG A 245 4.25 6.27 -37.26
C ARG A 245 5.48 6.22 -36.37
N PHE A 246 5.37 5.57 -35.21
CA PHE A 246 6.56 5.23 -34.42
C PHE A 246 7.31 4.06 -35.05
N LEU A 247 8.61 4.02 -34.81
CA LEU A 247 9.46 2.90 -35.18
C LEU A 247 9.06 1.67 -34.36
N THR A 248 8.50 0.68 -35.04
CA THR A 248 8.23 -0.65 -34.49
C THR A 248 8.90 -1.67 -35.37
N LEU A 249 9.70 -2.54 -34.77
CA LEU A 249 10.53 -3.54 -35.43
C LEU A 249 10.12 -4.95 -34.99
N ASN A 250 10.31 -5.92 -35.86
CA ASN A 250 10.45 -7.31 -35.42
C ASN A 250 11.91 -7.60 -35.06
N GLY A 251 12.19 -8.71 -34.37
CA GLY A 251 13.54 -9.04 -33.90
C GLY A 251 14.58 -9.09 -35.01
N ARG A 252 14.27 -9.75 -36.13
CA ARG A 252 15.17 -9.78 -37.30
C ARG A 252 15.54 -8.38 -37.77
N ARG A 253 14.56 -7.49 -37.90
CA ARG A 253 14.76 -6.12 -38.35
C ARG A 253 15.51 -5.28 -37.31
N ALA A 254 15.30 -5.53 -36.03
CA ALA A 254 16.04 -4.87 -34.95
C ALA A 254 17.54 -5.19 -35.01
N VAL A 255 17.92 -6.43 -35.33
CA VAL A 255 19.31 -6.83 -35.55
C VAL A 255 19.86 -6.25 -36.86
N GLU A 256 19.10 -6.31 -37.97
CA GLU A 256 19.52 -5.72 -39.26
C GLU A 256 19.85 -4.22 -39.19
N LEU A 257 19.10 -3.49 -38.36
CA LEU A 257 19.29 -2.05 -38.13
C LEU A 257 20.29 -1.75 -37.00
N GLY A 258 20.86 -2.76 -36.34
CA GLY A 258 21.83 -2.58 -35.25
C GLY A 258 21.24 -1.96 -33.98
N VAL A 259 19.92 -2.04 -33.81
CA VAL A 259 19.26 -1.63 -32.56
C VAL A 259 19.40 -2.74 -31.51
N ALA A 260 19.19 -3.98 -31.94
CA ALA A 260 19.54 -5.18 -31.18
C ALA A 260 20.92 -5.68 -31.63
N ASN A 261 21.66 -6.27 -30.69
CA ASN A 261 23.01 -6.76 -30.94
C ASN A 261 22.96 -8.10 -31.68
N ASP A 262 22.09 -9.00 -31.23
CA ASP A 262 22.08 -10.39 -31.65
C ASP A 262 20.65 -10.96 -31.62
N ALA A 263 20.44 -12.11 -32.27
CA ALA A 263 19.20 -12.87 -32.22
C ALA A 263 19.38 -14.17 -31.44
N ALA A 264 18.36 -14.55 -30.66
CA ALA A 264 18.24 -15.86 -30.04
C ALA A 264 16.76 -16.21 -29.87
N GLU A 265 16.33 -17.38 -30.30
CA GLU A 265 14.92 -17.82 -30.28
C GLU A 265 14.52 -18.40 -28.92
N ASP A 266 15.47 -18.91 -28.15
CA ASP A 266 15.22 -19.50 -26.83
C ASP A 266 16.39 -19.25 -25.85
N LEU A 267 16.20 -19.70 -24.60
CA LEU A 267 17.17 -19.51 -23.52
C LEU A 267 18.46 -20.33 -23.70
N ASP A 268 18.41 -21.45 -24.44
CA ASP A 268 19.60 -22.28 -24.68
C ASP A 268 20.48 -21.65 -25.76
N GLU A 269 19.87 -21.10 -26.82
CA GLU A 269 20.57 -20.27 -27.81
C GLU A 269 21.14 -19.00 -27.17
N LEU A 270 20.38 -18.33 -26.30
CA LEU A 270 20.86 -17.19 -25.53
C LEU A 270 22.08 -17.54 -24.66
N ALA A 271 22.02 -18.67 -23.94
CA ALA A 271 23.11 -19.10 -23.07
C ALA A 271 24.38 -19.40 -23.87
N THR A 272 24.23 -20.05 -25.02
CA THR A 272 25.34 -20.34 -25.95
C THR A 272 25.94 -19.06 -26.54
N LEU A 273 25.09 -18.11 -26.95
CA LEU A 273 25.51 -16.83 -27.52
C LEU A 273 26.30 -15.97 -26.53
N LEU A 274 25.94 -16.04 -25.24
CA LEU A 274 26.52 -15.22 -24.18
C LEU A 274 27.64 -15.93 -23.40
N ASP A 275 27.94 -17.19 -23.72
CA ASP A 275 28.95 -18.02 -23.04
C ASP A 275 28.69 -18.13 -21.52
N ILE A 276 27.42 -18.36 -21.15
CA ILE A 276 26.96 -18.47 -19.75
C ILE A 276 26.47 -19.87 -19.42
N GLU A 277 26.48 -20.22 -18.13
CA GLU A 277 25.94 -21.49 -17.64
C GLU A 277 24.41 -21.62 -17.84
N SER A 278 23.97 -22.77 -18.37
CA SER A 278 22.56 -23.17 -18.43
C SER A 278 22.28 -24.30 -17.41
N PRO A 279 21.16 -24.26 -16.66
CA PRO A 279 20.08 -23.28 -16.72
C PRO A 279 20.44 -21.96 -16.03
N ILE A 280 20.01 -20.84 -16.62
CA ILE A 280 20.27 -19.50 -16.10
C ILE A 280 19.50 -19.30 -14.77
N PRO A 281 20.19 -19.04 -13.65
CA PRO A 281 19.53 -18.83 -12.37
C PRO A 281 18.58 -17.62 -12.41
N THR A 282 17.28 -17.87 -12.23
CA THR A 282 16.26 -16.80 -12.21
C THR A 282 15.97 -16.33 -10.79
N ILE A 283 16.02 -15.01 -10.56
CA ILE A 283 15.56 -14.39 -9.33
C ILE A 283 14.05 -14.17 -9.44
N ARG A 284 13.31 -14.94 -8.66
CA ARG A 284 11.84 -14.91 -8.65
C ARG A 284 11.32 -14.05 -7.50
N PRO A 285 10.14 -13.42 -7.66
CA PRO A 285 9.42 -12.82 -6.54
C PRO A 285 9.23 -13.84 -5.42
N ASP A 286 9.47 -13.42 -4.18
CA ASP A 286 9.34 -14.29 -3.02
C ASP A 286 7.92 -14.22 -2.42
N ARG A 287 7.73 -14.93 -1.29
CA ARG A 287 6.44 -14.92 -0.58
C ARG A 287 6.06 -13.52 -0.05
N TRP A 288 7.05 -12.67 0.20
CA TRP A 288 6.82 -11.31 0.69
C TRP A 288 6.37 -10.41 -0.45
N ASP A 289 6.95 -10.55 -1.64
CA ASP A 289 6.46 -9.87 -2.85
C ASP A 289 5.03 -10.28 -3.16
N ALA A 290 4.70 -11.58 -3.06
CA ALA A 290 3.33 -12.07 -3.21
C ALA A 290 2.39 -11.44 -2.16
N ALA A 291 2.81 -11.33 -0.90
CA ALA A 291 2.04 -10.68 0.15
C ALA A 291 1.81 -9.18 -0.16
N VAL A 292 2.85 -8.47 -0.63
CA VAL A 292 2.76 -7.07 -1.05
C VAL A 292 1.76 -6.89 -2.20
N VAL A 293 1.77 -7.78 -3.20
CA VAL A 293 0.80 -7.77 -4.30
C VAL A 293 -0.63 -7.96 -3.78
N VAL A 294 -0.84 -8.94 -2.89
CA VAL A 294 -2.16 -9.22 -2.31
C VAL A 294 -2.66 -8.05 -1.46
N LEU A 295 -1.80 -7.48 -0.61
CA LEU A 295 -2.16 -6.38 0.29
C LEU A 295 -2.44 -5.07 -0.47
N ASN A 296 -1.78 -4.85 -1.61
CA ASN A 296 -2.04 -3.72 -2.49
C ASN A 296 -3.29 -3.89 -3.38
N HIS A 297 -3.94 -5.07 -3.38
CA HIS A 297 -5.19 -5.25 -4.09
C HIS A 297 -6.30 -4.35 -3.52
N PRO A 298 -7.10 -3.64 -4.35
CA PRO A 298 -8.06 -2.64 -3.87
C PRO A 298 -9.02 -3.13 -2.78
N LEU A 299 -9.55 -4.36 -2.95
CA LEU A 299 -10.46 -4.96 -1.97
C LEU A 299 -9.77 -5.31 -0.64
N VAL A 300 -8.52 -5.79 -0.69
CA VAL A 300 -7.77 -6.17 0.51
C VAL A 300 -7.35 -4.93 1.27
N THR A 301 -6.87 -3.90 0.56
CA THR A 301 -6.61 -2.59 1.16
C THR A 301 -7.86 -2.01 1.82
N ALA A 302 -9.02 -2.02 1.14
CA ALA A 302 -10.26 -1.50 1.72
C ALA A 302 -10.66 -2.28 2.98
N LEU A 303 -10.57 -3.60 2.95
CA LEU A 303 -10.84 -4.44 4.13
C LEU A 303 -9.87 -4.13 5.28
N LEU A 304 -8.58 -3.99 4.99
CA LEU A 304 -7.54 -3.68 5.96
C LEU A 304 -7.80 -2.32 6.64
N LEU A 305 -8.21 -1.31 5.87
CA LEU A 305 -8.60 0.00 6.40
C LEU A 305 -9.89 -0.07 7.21
N ILE A 306 -10.92 -0.79 6.74
CA ILE A 306 -12.18 -0.98 7.49
C ILE A 306 -11.89 -1.61 8.86
N VAL A 307 -11.09 -2.68 8.90
CA VAL A 307 -10.72 -3.36 10.14
C VAL A 307 -9.86 -2.44 11.02
N GLY A 308 -8.86 -1.76 10.44
CA GLY A 308 -7.96 -0.87 11.17
C GLY A 308 -8.67 0.32 11.81
N PHE A 309 -9.57 0.98 11.07
CA PHE A 309 -10.42 2.05 11.58
C PHE A 309 -11.46 1.53 12.58
N GLY A 310 -12.06 0.37 12.32
CA GLY A 310 -13.05 -0.24 13.21
C GLY A 310 -12.46 -0.57 14.57
N ALA A 311 -11.25 -1.14 14.58
CA ALA A 311 -10.51 -1.43 15.79
C ALA A 311 -10.12 -0.14 16.55
N LEU A 312 -9.71 0.92 15.82
CA LEU A 312 -9.40 2.23 16.41
C LEU A 312 -10.64 2.84 17.09
N LEU A 313 -11.77 2.88 16.39
CA LEU A 313 -13.02 3.45 16.91
C LEU A 313 -13.57 2.65 18.09
N PHE A 314 -13.49 1.32 18.02
CA PHE A 314 -13.88 0.43 19.12
C PHE A 314 -13.05 0.72 20.37
N GLU A 315 -11.73 0.85 20.23
CA GLU A 315 -10.83 1.18 21.31
C GLU A 315 -11.15 2.55 21.93
N LEU A 316 -11.37 3.59 21.10
CA LEU A 316 -11.74 4.92 21.58
C LEU A 316 -13.11 4.97 22.27
N SER A 317 -13.99 4.00 22.00
CA SER A 317 -15.32 3.92 22.60
C SER A 317 -15.33 3.13 23.92
N ALA A 318 -14.28 2.34 24.19
CA ALA A 318 -14.15 1.53 25.39
C ALA A 318 -13.14 2.14 26.37
N PRO A 319 -13.40 2.12 27.69
CA PRO A 319 -12.41 2.58 28.65
C PRO A 319 -11.24 1.58 28.74
N GLY A 320 -10.02 2.03 28.42
CA GLY A 320 -8.78 1.25 28.57
C GLY A 320 -7.84 1.34 27.36
N ILE A 321 -6.77 0.55 27.39
CA ILE A 321 -5.99 0.14 26.21
C ILE A 321 -6.15 -1.37 26.09
N GLY A 322 -6.77 -1.83 25.01
CA GLY A 322 -7.15 -3.20 24.80
C GLY A 322 -6.73 -3.73 23.43
N ILE A 323 -7.49 -4.72 22.96
CA ILE A 323 -7.19 -5.46 21.74
C ILE A 323 -7.42 -4.61 20.47
N GLY A 324 -8.23 -3.55 20.57
CA GLY A 324 -8.54 -2.65 19.45
C GLY A 324 -7.34 -1.80 19.07
N ALA A 325 -6.61 -1.25 20.06
CA ALA A 325 -5.35 -0.54 19.83
C ALA A 325 -4.34 -1.41 19.08
N PHE A 326 -4.09 -2.63 19.59
CA PHE A 326 -3.14 -3.57 18.98
C PHE A 326 -3.55 -3.95 17.55
N LEU A 327 -4.83 -4.29 17.34
CA LEU A 327 -5.33 -4.68 16.02
C LEU A 327 -5.27 -3.50 15.02
N SER A 328 -5.61 -2.29 15.46
CA SER A 328 -5.51 -1.09 14.65
C SER A 328 -4.08 -0.81 14.23
N THR A 329 -3.13 -0.84 15.19
CA THR A 329 -1.70 -0.69 14.89
C THR A 329 -1.23 -1.74 13.91
N LEU A 330 -1.58 -3.02 14.10
CA LEU A 330 -1.21 -4.10 13.19
C LEU A 330 -1.74 -3.83 11.77
N CYS A 331 -3.00 -3.42 11.62
CA CYS A 331 -3.59 -3.12 10.32
C CYS A 331 -2.88 -1.95 9.63
N PHE A 332 -2.66 -0.84 10.32
CA PHE A 332 -2.01 0.34 9.73
C PHE A 332 -0.52 0.09 9.46
N THR A 333 0.20 -0.60 10.34
CA THR A 333 1.59 -1.00 10.08
C THR A 333 1.67 -1.91 8.85
N THR A 334 0.77 -2.89 8.72
CA THR A 334 0.73 -3.77 7.55
C THR A 334 0.39 -2.99 6.28
N PHE A 335 -0.53 -2.03 6.36
CA PHE A 335 -0.86 -1.13 5.26
C PHE A 335 0.37 -0.35 4.80
N PHE A 336 1.01 0.41 5.69
CA PHE A 336 2.17 1.22 5.32
C PHE A 336 3.37 0.37 4.89
N TRP A 337 3.60 -0.78 5.53
CA TRP A 337 4.65 -1.72 5.12
C TRP A 337 4.45 -2.20 3.68
N SER A 338 3.23 -2.59 3.32
CA SER A 338 2.88 -3.01 1.97
C SER A 338 3.02 -1.88 0.94
N ARG A 339 2.71 -0.64 1.32
CA ARG A 339 2.85 0.54 0.43
C ARG A 339 4.31 0.97 0.26
N PHE A 340 5.11 0.84 1.31
CA PHE A 340 6.54 1.11 1.28
C PHE A 340 7.26 0.13 0.36
N LEU A 341 6.99 -1.18 0.48
CA LEU A 341 7.51 -2.18 -0.45
C LEU A 341 6.84 -2.13 -1.82
N GLY A 342 5.62 -1.61 -1.92
CA GLY A 342 4.94 -1.41 -3.21
C GLY A 342 5.45 -0.18 -3.98
N GLY A 343 6.36 0.61 -3.42
CA GLY A 343 6.89 1.83 -4.04
C GLY A 343 5.90 3.00 -4.08
N THR A 344 4.78 2.94 -3.34
CA THR A 344 3.77 4.03 -3.32
C THR A 344 3.79 4.86 -2.04
N SER A 345 4.63 4.54 -1.06
CA SER A 345 4.73 5.30 0.20
C SER A 345 6.18 5.42 0.64
N GLY A 346 6.55 6.58 1.17
CA GLY A 346 7.82 6.82 1.84
C GLY A 346 7.64 7.12 3.32
N TRP A 347 8.64 7.80 3.91
CA TRP A 347 8.61 8.22 5.31
C TRP A 347 7.66 9.38 5.58
N LEU A 348 7.38 10.22 4.58
CA LEU A 348 6.54 11.40 4.74
C LEU A 348 5.11 10.99 5.15
N GLU A 349 4.54 10.00 4.48
CA GLU A 349 3.20 9.51 4.74
C GLU A 349 3.11 8.91 6.14
N VAL A 350 4.08 8.07 6.52
CA VAL A 350 4.14 7.44 7.85
C VAL A 350 4.23 8.51 8.95
N LEU A 351 5.11 9.51 8.77
CA LEU A 351 5.25 10.61 9.71
C LEU A 351 3.96 11.44 9.82
N LEU A 352 3.32 11.73 8.68
CA LEU A 352 2.07 12.48 8.64
C LEU A 352 0.94 11.72 9.35
N PHE A 353 0.88 10.39 9.21
CA PHE A 353 -0.07 9.52 9.89
C PHE A 353 0.12 9.55 11.41
N VAL A 354 1.35 9.32 11.88
CA VAL A 354 1.70 9.30 13.31
C VAL A 354 1.48 10.66 13.94
N LEU A 355 1.87 11.74 13.25
CA LEU A 355 1.65 13.11 13.73
C LEU A 355 0.16 13.46 13.77
N GLY A 356 -0.61 13.00 12.78
CA GLY A 356 -2.07 13.10 12.78
C GLY A 356 -2.71 12.44 13.99
N LEU A 357 -2.34 11.18 14.28
CA LEU A 357 -2.78 10.46 15.49
C LEU A 357 -2.34 11.17 16.78
N THR A 358 -1.13 11.71 16.81
CA THR A 358 -0.60 12.46 17.96
C THR A 358 -1.42 13.72 18.22
N PHE A 359 -1.78 14.48 17.18
CA PHE A 359 -2.60 15.68 17.32
C PHE A 359 -4.04 15.37 17.75
N ILE A 360 -4.62 14.28 17.24
CA ILE A 360 -5.92 13.78 17.73
C ILE A 360 -5.82 13.43 19.23
N GLY A 361 -4.75 12.74 19.64
CA GLY A 361 -4.52 12.40 21.04
C GLY A 361 -4.32 13.63 21.93
N LEU A 362 -3.52 14.61 21.48
CA LEU A 362 -3.30 15.85 22.22
C LEU A 362 -4.59 16.65 22.40
N GLU A 363 -5.44 16.73 21.37
CA GLU A 363 -6.76 17.32 21.51
C GLU A 363 -7.57 16.58 22.56
N PHE A 364 -7.66 15.25 22.47
CA PHE A 364 -8.47 14.46 23.39
C PHE A 364 -8.01 14.51 24.85
N PHE A 365 -6.68 14.53 25.11
CA PHE A 365 -6.13 14.44 26.47
C PHE A 365 -5.70 15.77 27.09
N VAL A 366 -5.33 16.77 26.27
CA VAL A 366 -4.67 17.99 26.75
C VAL A 366 -5.52 19.24 26.51
N ILE A 367 -6.19 19.33 25.36
CA ILE A 367 -6.88 20.56 24.94
C ILE A 367 -8.39 20.39 25.17
N PRO A 368 -8.99 21.08 26.14
CA PRO A 368 -10.44 21.01 26.33
C PRO A 368 -11.17 21.67 25.15
N GLY A 369 -11.75 20.86 24.26
CA GLY A 369 -12.52 21.31 23.09
C GLY A 369 -12.46 20.32 21.93
N PHE A 370 -13.06 20.69 20.79
CA PHE A 370 -12.70 20.12 19.48
C PHE A 370 -12.24 21.29 18.60
N GLY A 371 -10.95 21.54 18.64
CA GLY A 371 -10.29 22.67 18.01
C GLY A 371 -9.51 22.30 16.76
N ILE A 372 -8.53 23.16 16.45
CA ILE A 372 -7.70 23.09 15.25
C ILE A 372 -6.80 21.84 15.29
N ALA A 373 -6.34 21.39 16.47
CA ALA A 373 -5.45 20.23 16.55
C ALA A 373 -6.20 18.94 16.21
N GLY A 374 -7.42 18.75 16.72
CA GLY A 374 -8.27 17.61 16.35
C GLY A 374 -8.58 17.55 14.85
N VAL A 375 -9.08 18.66 14.27
CA VAL A 375 -9.40 18.73 12.83
C VAL A 375 -8.15 18.56 11.97
N GLY A 376 -7.07 19.25 12.32
CA GLY A 376 -5.78 19.15 11.63
C GLY A 376 -5.23 17.73 11.68
N GLY A 377 -5.29 17.07 12.84
CA GLY A 377 -4.84 15.69 13.01
C GLY A 377 -5.62 14.70 12.14
N ILE A 378 -6.96 14.83 12.07
CA ILE A 378 -7.78 14.02 11.16
C ILE A 378 -7.40 14.29 9.69
N ALA A 379 -7.25 15.55 9.30
CA ALA A 379 -6.86 15.90 7.93
C ALA A 379 -5.49 15.29 7.55
N MET A 380 -4.51 15.39 8.44
CA MET A 380 -3.18 14.78 8.26
C MET A 380 -3.25 13.26 8.11
N LEU A 381 -4.06 12.60 8.94
CA LEU A 381 -4.28 11.16 8.87
C LEU A 381 -4.89 10.76 7.51
N LEU A 382 -5.94 11.45 7.07
CA LEU A 382 -6.61 11.15 5.79
C LEU A 382 -5.69 11.41 4.59
N VAL A 383 -4.99 12.55 4.58
CA VAL A 383 -4.02 12.89 3.53
C VAL A 383 -2.92 11.84 3.47
N SER A 384 -2.41 11.38 4.61
CA SER A 384 -1.40 10.32 4.67
C SER A 384 -1.87 9.03 3.99
N LEU A 385 -3.08 8.56 4.31
CA LEU A 385 -3.60 7.32 3.74
C LEU A 385 -3.86 7.41 2.23
N VAL A 386 -4.34 8.57 1.77
CA VAL A 386 -4.53 8.83 0.34
C VAL A 386 -3.18 8.88 -0.37
N MET A 387 -2.21 9.63 0.17
CA MET A 387 -0.85 9.72 -0.37
C MET A 387 -0.17 8.36 -0.44
N ALA A 388 -0.24 7.55 0.62
CA ALA A 388 0.36 6.22 0.64
C ALA A 388 -0.22 5.25 -0.42
N SER A 389 -1.42 5.56 -0.94
CA SER A 389 -2.11 4.74 -1.94
C SER A 389 -1.78 5.13 -3.38
N GLN A 390 -0.98 6.18 -3.61
CA GLN A 390 -0.65 6.71 -4.94
C GLN A 390 0.84 7.05 -5.03
N HIS A 391 1.38 7.17 -6.25
CA HIS A 391 2.82 7.38 -6.47
C HIS A 391 3.19 8.86 -6.72
N PHE A 392 2.20 9.76 -6.85
CA PHE A 392 2.41 11.19 -7.06
C PHE A 392 1.94 12.01 -5.86
N PHE A 393 2.55 13.17 -5.66
CA PHE A 393 2.15 14.13 -4.62
C PHE A 393 1.06 15.08 -5.11
N ILE A 394 1.27 15.69 -6.28
CA ILE A 394 0.33 16.60 -6.94
C ILE A 394 -0.04 16.00 -8.30
N PRO A 395 -1.33 15.89 -8.65
CA PRO A 395 -1.75 15.37 -9.95
C PRO A 395 -1.37 16.36 -11.05
N GLU A 396 -0.62 15.89 -12.05
CA GLU A 396 -0.18 16.72 -13.18
C GLU A 396 -0.98 16.45 -14.45
N ASN A 397 -1.52 15.24 -14.58
CA ASN A 397 -2.27 14.80 -15.75
C ASN A 397 -3.64 14.22 -15.35
N SER A 398 -4.52 14.00 -16.34
CA SER A 398 -5.89 13.52 -16.07
C SER A 398 -5.92 12.11 -15.46
N PHE A 399 -4.90 11.30 -15.74
CA PHE A 399 -4.77 9.95 -15.23
C PHE A 399 -4.44 9.96 -13.73
N ASP A 400 -3.55 10.85 -13.29
CA ASP A 400 -3.28 11.10 -11.87
C ASP A 400 -4.56 11.55 -11.16
N TRP A 401 -5.35 12.44 -11.77
CA TRP A 401 -6.64 12.86 -11.21
C TRP A 401 -7.60 11.69 -11.00
N GLN A 402 -7.66 10.75 -11.95
CA GLN A 402 -8.47 9.54 -11.81
C GLN A 402 -7.96 8.66 -10.66
N HIS A 403 -6.64 8.45 -10.57
CA HIS A 403 -6.02 7.69 -9.48
C HIS A 403 -6.22 8.32 -8.10
N LEU A 404 -6.13 9.66 -8.01
CA LEU A 404 -6.44 10.41 -6.80
C LEU A 404 -7.90 10.17 -6.40
N GLY A 405 -8.82 10.25 -7.35
CA GLY A 405 -10.25 9.99 -7.11
C GLY A 405 -10.52 8.58 -6.58
N VAL A 406 -9.88 7.56 -7.16
CA VAL A 406 -9.98 6.17 -6.68
C VAL A 406 -9.38 6.02 -5.28
N SER A 407 -8.24 6.65 -5.00
CA SER A 407 -7.57 6.58 -3.69
C SER A 407 -8.40 7.25 -2.59
N VAL A 408 -8.88 8.47 -2.84
CA VAL A 408 -9.81 9.20 -1.96
C VAL A 408 -11.08 8.40 -1.75
N GLY A 409 -11.68 7.90 -2.85
CA GLY A 409 -12.88 7.08 -2.80
C GLY A 409 -12.70 5.83 -1.95
N THR A 410 -11.56 5.15 -2.07
CA THR A 410 -11.25 3.94 -1.28
C THR A 410 -11.18 4.26 0.22
N VAL A 411 -10.47 5.32 0.61
CA VAL A 411 -10.36 5.72 2.03
C VAL A 411 -11.73 6.15 2.59
N VAL A 412 -12.46 7.00 1.87
CA VAL A 412 -13.79 7.47 2.29
C VAL A 412 -14.79 6.32 2.40
N MET A 413 -14.85 5.44 1.40
CA MET A 413 -15.74 4.28 1.42
C MET A 413 -15.38 3.30 2.54
N SER A 414 -14.09 3.14 2.85
CA SER A 414 -13.64 2.33 3.99
C SER A 414 -14.08 2.92 5.32
N LEU A 415 -14.00 4.25 5.48
CA LEU A 415 -14.49 4.95 6.66
C LEU A 415 -16.01 4.87 6.81
N LEU A 416 -16.75 5.06 5.71
CA LEU A 416 -18.22 4.95 5.71
C LEU A 416 -18.66 3.52 6.02
N ALA A 417 -18.02 2.51 5.42
CA ALA A 417 -18.28 1.10 5.72
C ALA A 417 -17.99 0.79 7.19
N CYS A 418 -16.88 1.30 7.73
CA CYS A 418 -16.55 1.20 9.14
C CYS A 418 -17.61 1.84 10.04
N ALA A 419 -18.07 3.06 9.72
CA ALA A 419 -19.12 3.73 10.49
C ALA A 419 -20.46 2.96 10.45
N VAL A 420 -20.85 2.43 9.29
CA VAL A 420 -22.05 1.58 9.16
C VAL A 420 -21.92 0.31 9.99
N LEU A 421 -20.76 -0.37 9.94
CA LEU A 421 -20.49 -1.55 10.76
C LEU A 421 -20.49 -1.22 12.26
N GLY A 422 -19.96 -0.07 12.66
CA GLY A 422 -19.98 0.42 14.03
C GLY A 422 -21.41 0.70 14.53
N ILE A 423 -22.22 1.42 13.75
CA ILE A 423 -23.64 1.66 14.07
C ILE A 423 -24.41 0.34 14.14
N PHE A 424 -24.16 -0.57 13.19
CA PHE A 424 -24.76 -1.90 13.20
C PHE A 424 -24.35 -2.68 14.46
N MET A 425 -23.07 -2.63 14.85
CA MET A 425 -22.59 -3.27 16.06
C MET A 425 -23.23 -2.68 17.32
N LEU A 426 -23.35 -1.35 17.43
CA LEU A 426 -24.00 -0.68 18.55
C LEU A 426 -25.49 -1.06 18.64
N THR A 427 -26.23 -0.97 17.53
CA THR A 427 -27.65 -1.33 17.47
C THR A 427 -27.92 -2.82 17.66
N TYR A 428 -26.98 -3.69 17.29
CA TYR A 428 -27.08 -5.15 17.48
C TYR A 428 -26.56 -5.61 18.86
N SER A 429 -25.69 -4.83 19.51
CA SER A 429 -25.13 -5.14 20.84
C SER A 429 -26.20 -5.22 21.93
N GLU A 430 -27.31 -4.50 21.78
CA GLU A 430 -28.49 -4.59 22.66
C GLU A 430 -29.15 -5.98 22.59
N ASN A 431 -28.92 -6.73 21.51
CA ASN A 431 -29.51 -8.05 21.25
C ASN A 431 -28.48 -9.20 21.16
N MET A 432 -27.19 -8.99 21.49
CA MET A 432 -26.14 -10.01 21.32
C MET A 432 -26.35 -11.23 22.25
N PRO A 433 -26.59 -12.44 21.70
CA PRO A 433 -26.72 -13.65 22.49
C PRO A 433 -25.38 -14.37 22.64
N GLY A 434 -24.73 -14.27 23.80
CA GLY A 434 -23.46 -14.95 24.10
C GLY A 434 -22.71 -14.34 25.30
N PRO A 435 -21.48 -14.78 25.61
CA PRO A 435 -20.69 -14.24 26.74
C PRO A 435 -20.31 -12.77 26.57
N LEU A 436 -20.31 -12.22 25.35
CA LEU A 436 -20.10 -10.80 25.04
C LEU A 436 -21.22 -9.89 25.58
N GLY A 437 -22.46 -10.38 25.66
CA GLY A 437 -23.59 -9.66 26.26
C GLY A 437 -23.48 -9.47 27.78
N ARG A 438 -22.42 -10.00 28.41
CA ARG A 438 -22.09 -9.76 29.84
C ARG A 438 -21.27 -8.49 30.05
N PHE A 439 -20.68 -7.94 28.98
CA PHE A 439 -19.94 -6.67 29.01
C PHE A 439 -20.81 -5.48 28.59
N ALA A 440 -21.95 -5.74 27.93
CA ALA A 440 -22.97 -4.74 27.70
C ALA A 440 -23.74 -4.52 29.01
N LEU A 441 -23.57 -3.35 29.64
CA LEU A 441 -24.41 -2.93 30.76
C LEU A 441 -25.85 -2.83 30.27
N LYS A 442 -26.68 -3.80 30.65
CA LYS A 442 -28.12 -3.70 30.46
C LYS A 442 -28.63 -2.53 31.31
N PRO A 443 -29.43 -1.61 30.76
CA PRO A 443 -30.20 -0.71 31.61
C PRO A 443 -31.04 -1.58 32.57
N PRO A 444 -31.19 -1.18 33.84
CA PRO A 444 -32.00 -1.92 34.80
C PRO A 444 -33.36 -2.19 34.18
N SER A 445 -33.82 -3.44 34.25
CA SER A 445 -35.07 -3.83 33.63
C SER A 445 -36.23 -3.07 34.27
N ALA A 446 -37.36 -2.94 33.57
CA ALA A 446 -38.56 -2.36 34.17
C ALA A 446 -39.02 -3.10 35.44
N GLU A 447 -38.61 -4.37 35.61
CA GLU A 447 -38.77 -5.13 36.85
C GLU A 447 -37.75 -4.74 37.93
N ASP A 448 -36.51 -4.40 37.60
CA ASP A 448 -35.55 -3.86 38.57
C ASP A 448 -35.96 -2.45 39.03
N LEU A 449 -36.52 -1.65 38.12
CA LEU A 449 -37.14 -0.36 38.42
C LEU A 449 -38.46 -0.55 39.20
N SER A 450 -39.21 -1.63 38.97
CA SER A 450 -40.43 -1.94 39.73
C SER A 450 -40.11 -2.48 41.11
N VAL A 451 -39.08 -3.30 41.29
CA VAL A 451 -38.64 -3.78 42.61
C VAL A 451 -37.95 -2.66 43.39
N ALA A 452 -37.18 -1.79 42.74
CA ALA A 452 -36.65 -0.58 43.37
C ALA A 452 -37.76 0.44 43.72
N SER A 453 -38.81 0.55 42.90
CA SER A 453 -39.98 1.42 43.20
C SER A 453 -41.00 0.79 44.15
N ILE A 454 -41.06 -0.55 44.26
CA ILE A 454 -41.87 -1.26 45.26
C ILE A 454 -41.15 -1.27 46.61
N ALA A 455 -39.81 -1.35 46.64
CA ALA A 455 -39.03 -1.08 47.84
C ALA A 455 -39.11 0.39 48.26
N ALA A 456 -39.37 1.31 47.33
CA ALA A 456 -39.60 2.73 47.59
C ALA A 456 -41.09 3.11 47.74
N SER A 457 -42.02 2.13 47.73
CA SER A 457 -43.46 2.36 47.90
C SER A 457 -43.97 1.99 49.29
N THR A 458 -43.20 2.33 50.32
CA THR A 458 -43.77 2.84 51.57
C THR A 458 -43.33 4.30 51.65
N PRO A 459 -44.23 5.28 51.65
CA PRO A 459 -43.86 6.66 51.90
C PRO A 459 -43.50 6.81 53.38
N GLU A 460 -42.36 6.28 53.80
CA GLU A 460 -41.69 6.83 54.98
C GLU A 460 -41.17 8.19 54.55
N ALA A 461 -41.83 9.24 55.04
CA ALA A 461 -41.34 10.59 54.91
C ALA A 461 -39.85 10.58 55.34
N PRO A 462 -38.92 11.18 54.57
CA PRO A 462 -37.49 11.10 54.87
C PRO A 462 -37.24 11.42 56.34
N GLY A 463 -36.43 10.65 57.07
CA GLY A 463 -36.31 10.74 58.53
C GLY A 463 -36.06 12.17 59.07
N TRP A 464 -35.34 13.01 58.30
CA TRP A 464 -35.15 14.43 58.63
C TRP A 464 -36.46 15.25 58.65
N SER A 465 -37.49 14.86 57.90
CA SER A 465 -38.79 15.53 57.85
C SER A 465 -39.62 15.29 59.11
N ILE A 466 -39.46 14.12 59.74
CA ILE A 466 -40.24 13.67 60.90
C ILE A 466 -39.70 14.27 62.21
N VAL A 467 -38.37 14.35 62.35
CA VAL A 467 -37.72 14.84 63.58
C VAL A 467 -37.85 16.35 63.77
N GLN A 468 -37.94 16.81 65.02
CA GLN A 468 -38.08 18.20 65.41
C GLN A 468 -36.89 18.70 66.25
N VAL A 469 -36.71 20.02 66.25
CA VAL A 469 -35.71 20.66 67.12
C VAL A 469 -36.13 20.43 68.57
N GLY A 470 -35.23 19.84 69.36
CA GLY A 470 -35.51 19.45 70.75
C GLY A 470 -35.52 17.93 70.97
N ASP A 471 -35.67 17.13 69.91
CA ASP A 471 -35.74 15.66 70.03
C ASP A 471 -34.42 15.08 70.57
N LEU A 472 -34.55 14.08 71.43
CA LEU A 472 -33.45 13.29 71.96
C LEU A 472 -33.25 12.04 71.12
N GLY A 473 -31.99 11.71 70.84
CA GLY A 473 -31.61 10.54 70.07
C GLY A 473 -30.24 10.01 70.48
N GLN A 474 -29.72 9.06 69.71
CA GLN A 474 -28.43 8.43 69.96
C GLN A 474 -27.59 8.41 68.68
N SER A 475 -26.28 8.67 68.79
CA SER A 475 -25.37 8.49 67.65
C SER A 475 -25.26 7.01 67.28
N VAL A 476 -25.37 6.71 66.00
CA VAL A 476 -25.20 5.34 65.45
C VAL A 476 -23.80 5.19 64.87
N SER A 477 -23.27 6.26 64.28
CA SER A 477 -21.88 6.34 63.84
C SER A 477 -21.16 7.47 64.58
N ALA A 478 -19.83 7.43 64.54
CA ALA A 478 -19.00 8.55 64.94
C ALA A 478 -19.37 9.79 64.10
N LEU A 479 -19.57 10.96 64.73
CA LEU A 479 -19.95 12.19 64.05
C LEU A 479 -18.73 13.12 63.90
N ARG A 480 -18.15 13.21 62.67
CA ARG A 480 -16.93 14.01 62.35
C ARG A 480 -17.02 14.80 61.04
N PRO A 481 -17.64 15.99 61.00
CA PRO A 481 -18.72 16.44 61.86
C PRO A 481 -20.07 15.79 61.47
N SER A 482 -20.14 15.08 60.34
CA SER A 482 -21.34 14.36 59.90
C SER A 482 -21.32 12.89 60.30
N GLY A 483 -22.50 12.29 60.42
CA GLY A 483 -22.71 10.86 60.60
C GLY A 483 -24.20 10.55 60.80
N LYS A 484 -24.51 9.35 61.27
CA LYS A 484 -25.90 8.91 61.48
C LYS A 484 -26.27 8.92 62.95
N ALA A 485 -27.48 9.38 63.24
CA ALA A 485 -28.10 9.30 64.55
C ALA A 485 -29.53 8.77 64.44
N GLN A 486 -29.98 8.10 65.49
CA GLN A 486 -31.32 7.55 65.61
C GLN A 486 -32.14 8.40 66.57
N PHE A 487 -33.33 8.84 66.12
CA PHE A 487 -34.31 9.58 66.91
C PHE A 487 -35.63 8.80 66.90
N GLY A 488 -35.94 8.12 68.00
CA GLY A 488 -37.03 7.13 68.02
C GLY A 488 -36.75 5.99 67.04
N GLU A 489 -37.66 5.77 66.08
CA GLU A 489 -37.49 4.74 65.04
C GLU A 489 -36.79 5.28 63.77
N GLN A 490 -36.46 6.57 63.73
CA GLN A 490 -35.96 7.23 62.52
C GLN A 490 -34.45 7.38 62.53
N PHE A 491 -33.80 6.91 61.47
CA PHE A 491 -32.38 7.14 61.22
C PHE A 491 -32.19 8.39 60.37
N VAL A 492 -31.41 9.34 60.87
CA VAL A 492 -31.22 10.65 60.24
C VAL A 492 -29.72 10.94 60.12
N ASP A 493 -29.32 11.45 58.95
CA ASP A 493 -27.98 12.02 58.77
C ASP A 493 -27.92 13.37 59.48
N VAL A 494 -26.99 13.48 60.43
CA VAL A 494 -26.84 14.64 61.30
C VAL A 494 -25.43 15.22 61.21
N VAL A 495 -25.30 16.48 61.61
CA VAL A 495 -24.03 17.21 61.66
C VAL A 495 -23.84 17.82 63.04
N THR A 496 -22.66 17.71 63.64
CA THR A 496 -22.35 18.33 64.94
C THR A 496 -21.98 19.81 64.76
N GLU A 497 -22.13 20.59 65.83
CA GLU A 497 -21.66 21.98 65.90
C GLU A 497 -20.16 22.06 66.25
N GLY A 498 -19.35 21.22 65.62
CA GLY A 498 -17.88 21.22 65.75
C GLY A 498 -17.30 20.22 66.76
N ASP A 499 -18.12 19.67 67.67
CA ASP A 499 -17.66 18.64 68.60
C ASP A 499 -17.58 17.26 67.93
N PHE A 500 -16.59 16.47 68.32
CA PHE A 500 -16.54 15.06 67.96
C PHE A 500 -17.41 14.24 68.91
N ILE A 501 -18.30 13.41 68.35
CA ILE A 501 -19.19 12.56 69.14
C ILE A 501 -18.99 11.10 68.69
N ASP A 502 -18.60 10.24 69.63
CA ASP A 502 -18.47 8.80 69.42
C ASP A 502 -19.84 8.11 69.20
N PRO A 503 -19.89 6.90 68.64
CA PRO A 503 -21.12 6.10 68.58
C PRO A 503 -21.73 5.88 69.97
N ASP A 504 -23.04 5.59 69.99
CA ASP A 504 -23.84 5.28 71.17
C ASP A 504 -23.96 6.39 72.23
N GLN A 505 -23.68 7.64 71.86
CA GLN A 505 -23.82 8.82 72.72
C GLN A 505 -25.20 9.47 72.58
N SER A 506 -25.75 9.98 73.69
CA SER A 506 -27.01 10.72 73.67
C SER A 506 -26.86 12.10 73.03
N LEU A 507 -27.80 12.45 72.17
CA LEU A 507 -27.81 13.64 71.34
C LEU A 507 -29.13 14.38 71.45
N LYS A 508 -29.09 15.70 71.23
CA LYS A 508 -30.27 16.54 71.05
C LYS A 508 -30.19 17.32 69.75
N ILE A 509 -31.30 17.38 69.01
CA ILE A 509 -31.39 18.24 67.83
C ILE A 509 -31.47 19.70 68.27
N ILE A 510 -30.48 20.51 67.88
CA ILE A 510 -30.39 21.93 68.24
C ILE A 510 -30.84 22.85 67.11
N LYS A 511 -30.77 22.40 65.85
CA LYS A 511 -31.17 23.20 64.68
C LYS A 511 -31.54 22.31 63.51
N LYS A 512 -32.57 22.68 62.76
CA LYS A 512 -33.01 22.01 61.54
C LYS A 512 -33.15 23.03 60.41
N SER A 513 -32.54 22.76 59.26
CA SER A 513 -32.65 23.59 58.04
C SER A 513 -32.74 22.68 56.82
N GLY A 514 -33.96 22.40 56.37
CA GLY A 514 -34.22 21.44 55.29
C GLY A 514 -33.69 20.04 55.64
N THR A 515 -32.81 19.52 54.79
CA THR A 515 -32.16 18.22 54.95
C THR A 515 -31.01 18.21 55.96
N ARG A 516 -30.60 19.38 56.47
CA ARG A 516 -29.51 19.51 57.44
C ARG A 516 -30.04 19.56 58.87
N VAL A 517 -29.79 18.49 59.63
CA VAL A 517 -30.12 18.38 61.07
C VAL A 517 -28.84 18.52 61.89
N VAL A 518 -28.79 19.52 62.77
CA VAL A 518 -27.64 19.81 63.62
C VAL A 518 -27.89 19.31 65.04
N VAL A 519 -26.94 18.57 65.58
CA VAL A 519 -27.04 17.90 66.89
C VAL A 519 -25.91 18.30 67.83
N ARG A 520 -26.16 18.18 69.13
CA ARG A 520 -25.16 18.31 70.19
C ARG A 520 -25.32 17.17 71.19
N SER A 521 -24.21 16.73 71.80
CA SER A 521 -24.26 15.76 72.91
C SER A 521 -25.02 16.35 74.11
N VAL A 522 -25.74 15.50 74.84
CA VAL A 522 -26.58 15.86 76.00
C VAL A 522 -25.90 15.49 77.30
#